data_AF-A0A947LU55-F1
#
_entry.id   AF-A0A947LU55-F1
#
_cell.length_a   1.000
_cell.length_b   1.000
_cell.length_c   1.000
_cell.angle_alpha   90.00
_cell.angle_beta   90.00
_cell.angle_gamma   90.00
#
_symmetry.space_group_name_H-M   'P 1'
#
loop_
_entity.id
_entity.type
_entity.pdbx_description
1 polymer ?
#
loop_
_entity_poly.entity_id
_entity_poly.type
_entity_poly.pdbx_seq_one_letter_code
_entity_poly.pdbx_strand_id
1 'polypeptide(L)'
;MNTTNSIATGAYPSSASGHNNHISALKFITCGSVDDGKSTLIGRLLVDSKAVLQDHLAGVQRQGETDLALLTDGLSAEREQGITIDVAYRYFATEERKFIIGDAPGHEQYTRNMVTAASSADAAVVLVDA
;
A
#
# COMPACT_ATOMS: atom_id res chain seq x y z
N MET A 1 29.61 25.69 -58.59
CA MET A 1 29.11 24.47 -59.27
C MET A 1 29.79 23.30 -58.59
N ASN A 2 29.16 22.36 -57.91
CA ASN A 2 27.77 22.07 -57.57
C ASN A 2 27.87 21.10 -56.36
N THR A 3 27.02 21.29 -55.35
CA THR A 3 26.22 20.25 -54.65
C THR A 3 26.94 18.93 -54.30
N THR A 4 27.04 18.50 -53.04
CA THR A 4 25.91 17.92 -52.27
C THR A 4 26.34 17.57 -50.83
N ASN A 5 25.54 18.01 -49.86
CA ASN A 5 25.32 17.50 -48.48
C ASN A 5 26.40 17.62 -47.38
N SER A 6 26.32 18.77 -46.71
CA SER A 6 26.32 18.90 -45.25
C SER A 6 25.57 17.76 -44.55
N ILE A 7 26.25 17.04 -43.67
CA ILE A 7 25.65 16.43 -42.48
C ILE A 7 26.68 16.46 -41.35
N ALA A 8 26.78 17.61 -40.70
CA ALA A 8 26.88 17.64 -39.26
C ALA A 8 25.48 17.29 -38.72
N THR A 9 25.19 16.00 -38.60
CA THR A 9 24.10 15.47 -37.77
C THR A 9 24.71 15.35 -36.37
N GLY A 10 24.34 16.16 -35.40
CA GLY A 10 22.98 16.24 -34.91
C GLY A 10 22.87 15.25 -33.75
N ALA A 11 22.75 15.80 -32.55
CA ALA A 11 22.53 15.08 -31.30
C ALA A 11 21.41 14.03 -31.41
N TYR A 12 21.64 12.85 -30.81
CA TYR A 12 20.72 11.71 -30.59
C TYR A 12 20.07 11.10 -31.84
N PRO A 13 20.14 9.76 -32.02
CA PRO A 13 19.00 8.98 -31.50
C PRO A 13 19.30 7.52 -31.09
N SER A 14 18.32 6.96 -30.37
CA SER A 14 17.96 5.54 -30.25
C SER A 14 18.85 4.70 -29.33
N SER A 15 18.40 4.21 -28.18
CA SER A 15 17.05 3.75 -27.86
C SER A 15 16.62 4.24 -26.48
N ALA A 16 15.61 5.11 -26.46
CA ALA A 16 14.59 5.02 -25.42
C ALA A 16 13.90 3.67 -25.62
N SER A 17 14.56 2.59 -25.16
CA SER A 17 13.87 1.36 -24.85
C SER A 17 12.97 1.72 -23.69
N GLY A 18 11.75 2.15 -23.99
CA GLY A 18 10.63 2.08 -23.08
C GLY A 18 10.60 0.65 -22.58
N HIS A 19 11.30 0.42 -21.46
CA HIS A 19 11.02 -0.73 -20.63
C HIS A 19 9.58 -0.49 -20.24
N ASN A 20 8.67 -1.24 -20.87
CA ASN A 20 7.33 -1.40 -20.34
C ASN A 20 7.54 -1.80 -18.88
N ASN A 21 7.41 -0.83 -17.97
CA ASN A 21 7.69 -1.01 -16.56
C ASN A 21 6.51 -1.79 -15.97
N HIS A 22 6.37 -3.04 -16.40
CA HIS A 22 5.54 -4.09 -15.83
C HIS A 22 6.19 -4.59 -14.54
N ILE A 23 6.74 -3.69 -13.69
CA ILE A 23 6.98 -4.05 -12.31
C ILE A 23 5.60 -4.23 -11.70
N SER A 24 5.14 -5.49 -11.68
CA SER A 24 3.93 -5.88 -10.97
C SER A 24 4.05 -5.39 -9.54
N ALA A 25 2.98 -4.80 -9.02
CA ALA A 25 2.95 -4.30 -7.65
C ALA A 25 3.28 -5.45 -6.69
N LEU A 26 4.15 -5.20 -5.70
CA LEU A 26 4.38 -6.18 -4.63
C LEU A 26 3.10 -6.27 -3.80
N LYS A 27 2.54 -7.45 -3.68
CA LYS A 27 1.41 -7.72 -2.79
C LYS A 27 1.94 -8.25 -1.48
N PHE A 28 1.63 -7.60 -0.37
CA PHE A 28 1.95 -8.15 0.95
C PHE A 28 0.80 -7.94 1.91
N ILE A 29 0.78 -8.72 2.98
CA ILE A 29 -0.20 -8.60 4.05
C ILE A 29 0.48 -8.31 5.38
N THR A 30 -0.23 -7.66 6.30
CA THR A 30 0.12 -7.65 7.72
C THR A 30 -0.56 -8.82 8.42
N CYS A 31 0.10 -9.42 9.40
CA CYS A 31 -0.49 -10.42 10.29
C CYS A 31 0.16 -10.34 11.68
N GLY A 32 -0.49 -10.96 12.68
CA GLY A 32 -0.16 -10.77 14.09
C GLY A 32 -1.42 -10.85 14.97
N SER A 33 -1.25 -10.85 16.28
CA SER A 33 -2.33 -10.90 17.28
C SER A 33 -3.24 -9.67 17.21
N VAL A 34 -4.40 -9.75 17.87
CA VAL A 34 -5.19 -8.56 18.23
C VAL A 34 -4.28 -7.60 19.01
N ASP A 35 -4.43 -6.29 18.77
CA ASP A 35 -3.69 -5.20 19.39
C ASP A 35 -2.18 -5.07 19.07
N ASP A 36 -1.59 -5.94 18.22
CA ASP A 36 -0.20 -5.79 17.74
C ASP A 36 0.03 -4.59 16.77
N GLY A 37 -0.95 -3.68 16.63
CA GLY A 37 -0.78 -2.45 15.85
C GLY A 37 -0.76 -2.59 14.31
N LYS A 38 -1.26 -3.70 13.75
CA LYS A 38 -1.32 -3.97 12.29
C LYS A 38 -1.97 -2.84 11.50
N SER A 39 -3.21 -2.51 11.84
CA SER A 39 -4.00 -1.47 11.17
C SER A 39 -3.38 -0.09 11.35
N THR A 40 -2.78 0.18 12.53
CA THR A 40 -2.03 1.42 12.81
C THR A 40 -0.80 1.57 11.91
N LEU A 41 -0.01 0.49 11.71
CA LEU A 41 1.13 0.50 10.80
C LEU A 41 0.69 0.80 9.37
N ILE A 42 -0.37 0.15 8.90
CA ILE A 42 -0.89 0.38 7.54
C ILE A 42 -1.36 1.82 7.40
N GLY A 43 -2.16 2.31 8.34
CA GLY A 43 -2.61 3.69 8.32
C GLY A 43 -1.44 4.66 8.26
N ARG A 44 -0.36 4.40 9.03
CA ARG A 44 0.86 5.22 8.99
C ARG A 44 1.53 5.20 7.62
N LEU A 45 1.72 4.03 7.02
CA LEU A 45 2.30 3.89 5.69
C LEU A 45 1.50 4.67 4.64
N LEU A 46 0.16 4.63 4.72
CA LEU A 46 -0.71 5.33 3.79
C LEU A 46 -0.63 6.87 3.93
N VAL A 47 -0.43 7.37 5.16
CA VAL A 47 -0.16 8.80 5.40
C VAL A 47 1.19 9.19 4.81
N ASP A 48 2.24 8.43 5.13
CA ASP A 48 3.61 8.74 4.72
C ASP A 48 3.78 8.65 3.19
N SER A 49 3.09 7.72 2.54
CA SER A 49 3.08 7.58 1.07
C SER A 49 2.21 8.60 0.36
N LYS A 50 1.53 9.49 1.09
CA LYS A 50 0.52 10.44 0.54
C LYS A 50 -0.56 9.74 -0.30
N ALA A 51 -0.85 8.48 0.02
CA ALA A 51 -1.87 7.69 -0.71
C ALA A 51 -3.29 8.04 -0.25
N VAL A 52 -3.42 8.71 0.90
CA VAL A 52 -4.69 9.21 1.45
C VAL A 52 -4.86 10.68 1.10
N LEU A 53 -6.01 11.02 0.53
CA LEU A 53 -6.41 12.42 0.32
C LEU A 53 -6.47 13.15 1.67
N GLN A 54 -5.96 14.38 1.73
CA GLN A 54 -5.90 15.16 2.97
C GLN A 54 -7.25 15.32 3.68
N ASP A 55 -8.35 15.34 2.93
CA ASP A 55 -9.71 15.41 3.49
C ASP A 55 -10.10 14.15 4.29
N HIS A 56 -9.60 12.98 3.89
CA HIS A 56 -9.79 11.74 4.64
C HIS A 56 -8.93 11.69 5.91
N LEU A 57 -7.76 12.35 5.91
CA LEU A 57 -6.93 12.49 7.10
C LEU A 57 -7.58 13.40 8.15
N ALA A 58 -8.26 14.47 7.71
CA ALA A 58 -8.98 15.39 8.59
C ALA A 58 -10.14 14.70 9.34
N GLY A 59 -10.80 13.73 8.71
CA GLY A 59 -11.88 12.95 9.35
C GLY A 59 -11.39 11.94 10.39
N VAL A 60 -10.11 11.59 10.36
CA VAL A 60 -9.46 10.61 11.27
C VAL A 60 -8.73 11.31 12.43
N GLN A 61 -8.51 12.62 12.32
CA GLN A 61 -7.98 13.45 13.40
C GLN A 61 -9.10 13.92 14.34
N ARG A 62 -9.20 13.31 15.52
CA ARG A 62 -10.04 13.81 16.61
C ARG A 62 -9.15 14.29 17.76
N GLN A 63 -9.24 15.58 18.06
CA GLN A 63 -8.68 16.19 19.29
C GLN A 63 -7.19 15.89 19.57
N GLY A 64 -6.35 15.76 18.54
CA GLY A 64 -4.91 15.58 18.70
C GLY A 64 -4.42 14.12 18.65
N GLU A 65 -5.32 13.15 18.68
CA GLU A 65 -5.02 11.74 18.39
C GLU A 65 -5.46 11.40 16.97
N THR A 66 -4.53 10.86 16.17
CA THR A 66 -4.83 10.32 14.84
C THR A 66 -5.06 8.84 14.96
N ASP A 67 -6.31 8.40 14.88
CA ASP A 67 -6.65 6.97 14.89
C ASP A 67 -6.47 6.36 13.50
N LEU A 68 -5.20 6.08 13.17
CA LEU A 68 -4.79 5.61 11.85
C LEU A 68 -5.45 4.27 11.43
N ALA A 69 -5.97 3.49 12.37
CA ALA A 69 -6.67 2.24 12.07
C ALA A 69 -8.01 2.49 11.33
N LEU A 70 -8.64 3.64 11.53
CA LEU A 70 -9.88 4.01 10.83
C LEU A 70 -9.71 4.14 9.31
N LEU A 71 -8.46 4.27 8.83
CA LEU A 71 -8.16 4.28 7.39
C LEU A 71 -8.25 2.88 6.77
N THR A 72 -8.14 1.81 7.56
CA THR A 72 -8.24 0.43 7.07
C THR A 72 -9.60 -0.19 7.37
N ASP A 73 -10.27 0.20 8.46
CA ASP A 73 -11.58 -0.33 8.86
C ASP A 73 -12.70 0.05 7.89
N GLY A 74 -13.22 -0.98 7.20
CA GLY A 74 -14.27 -0.86 6.19
C GLY A 74 -15.67 -1.09 6.77
N LEU A 75 -15.80 -1.90 7.83
CA LEU A 75 -17.07 -2.32 8.39
C LEU A 75 -17.42 -1.54 9.65
N SER A 76 -18.71 -1.25 9.84
CA SER A 76 -19.19 -0.64 11.10
C SER A 76 -18.93 -1.54 12.31
N ALA A 77 -18.99 -2.86 12.12
CA ALA A 77 -18.70 -3.85 13.16
C ALA A 77 -17.22 -3.83 13.60
N GLU A 78 -16.29 -3.56 12.69
CA GLU A 78 -14.86 -3.42 13.03
C GLU A 78 -14.66 -2.24 13.99
N ARG A 79 -15.30 -1.11 13.67
CA ARG A 79 -15.24 0.11 14.50
C ARG A 79 -15.91 -0.05 15.86
N GLU A 80 -16.96 -0.84 15.94
CA GLU A 80 -17.67 -1.10 17.20
C GLU A 80 -16.87 -2.04 18.12
N GLN A 81 -16.18 -3.03 17.54
CA GLN A 81 -15.45 -4.05 18.29
C GLN A 81 -13.95 -3.71 18.47
N GLY A 82 -13.43 -2.74 17.73
CA GLY A 82 -12.01 -2.38 17.75
C GLY A 82 -11.09 -3.45 17.18
N ILE A 83 -11.60 -4.29 16.26
CA ILE A 83 -10.83 -5.35 15.62
C ILE A 83 -11.05 -5.36 14.11
N THR A 84 -10.03 -5.77 13.36
CA THR A 84 -10.16 -6.10 11.93
C THR A 84 -10.90 -7.42 11.76
N ILE A 85 -11.91 -7.46 10.89
CA ILE A 85 -12.76 -8.62 10.62
C ILE A 85 -12.47 -9.16 9.21
N ASP A 86 -12.46 -8.27 8.22
CA ASP A 86 -12.19 -8.63 6.82
C ASP A 86 -10.87 -8.02 6.34
N VAL A 87 -10.34 -8.54 5.24
CA VAL A 87 -9.06 -8.09 4.73
C VAL A 87 -9.25 -6.84 3.89
N ALA A 88 -8.77 -5.70 4.39
CA ALA A 88 -8.81 -4.44 3.66
C ALA A 88 -7.57 -4.28 2.76
N TYR A 89 -7.77 -4.27 1.44
CA TYR A 89 -6.69 -4.02 0.49
C TYR A 89 -6.55 -2.53 0.14
N ARG A 90 -5.32 -2.02 0.23
CA ARG A 90 -4.97 -0.64 -0.09
C ARG A 90 -3.81 -0.60 -1.07
N TYR A 91 -3.78 0.45 -1.88
CA TYR A 91 -2.74 0.69 -2.87
C TYR A 91 -1.90 1.87 -2.43
N PHE A 92 -0.58 1.71 -2.46
CA PHE A 92 0.34 2.82 -2.28
C PHE A 92 1.56 2.65 -3.19
N ALA A 93 2.33 3.72 -3.32
CA ALA A 93 3.58 3.70 -4.09
C ALA A 93 4.65 4.51 -3.37
N THR A 94 5.88 4.09 -3.59
CA THR A 94 7.09 4.88 -3.33
C THR A 94 7.59 5.45 -4.65
N GLU A 95 8.69 6.20 -4.62
CA GLU A 95 9.36 6.66 -5.85
C GLU A 95 9.82 5.50 -6.74
N GLU A 96 10.16 4.36 -6.13
CA GLU A 96 10.78 3.22 -6.83
C GLU A 96 9.80 2.09 -7.18
N ARG A 97 8.73 1.90 -6.39
CA ARG A 97 7.85 0.72 -6.55
C ARG A 97 6.41 0.94 -6.08
N LYS A 98 5.48 0.21 -6.72
CA LYS A 98 4.06 0.11 -6.36
C LYS A 98 3.80 -1.08 -5.43
N PHE A 99 2.86 -0.90 -4.50
CA PHE A 99 2.51 -1.88 -3.49
C PHE A 99 0.99 -2.06 -3.38
N ILE A 100 0.58 -3.28 -3.07
CA ILE A 100 -0.76 -3.63 -2.61
C ILE A 100 -0.59 -4.21 -1.21
N ILE A 101 -1.20 -3.57 -0.22
CA ILE A 101 -1.12 -4.01 1.18
C ILE A 101 -2.49 -4.50 1.64
N GLY A 102 -2.55 -5.69 2.22
CA GLY A 102 -3.74 -6.22 2.87
C GLY A 102 -3.64 -6.13 4.38
N ASP A 103 -4.60 -5.47 5.04
CA ASP A 103 -4.75 -5.50 6.49
C ASP A 103 -5.45 -6.80 6.90
N ALA A 104 -4.73 -7.78 7.45
CA ALA A 104 -5.34 -9.05 7.82
C ALA A 104 -5.78 -9.09 9.29
N PRO A 105 -6.90 -9.78 9.60
CA PRO A 105 -7.41 -9.86 10.95
C PRO A 105 -6.48 -10.67 11.87
N GLY A 106 -6.37 -10.24 13.12
CA GLY A 106 -5.59 -10.93 14.16
C GLY A 106 -6.42 -11.81 15.10
N HIS A 107 -7.75 -11.68 15.07
CA HIS A 107 -8.64 -12.43 15.96
C HIS A 107 -8.86 -13.85 15.44
N GLU A 108 -8.81 -14.85 16.32
CA GLU A 108 -8.83 -16.27 15.97
C GLU A 108 -10.05 -16.68 15.13
N GLN A 109 -11.22 -16.09 15.39
CA GLN A 109 -12.46 -16.34 14.65
C GLN A 109 -12.35 -15.98 13.15
N TYR A 110 -11.43 -15.09 12.78
CA TYR A 110 -11.23 -14.61 11.42
C TYR A 110 -9.93 -15.11 10.78
N THR A 111 -9.27 -16.11 11.38
CA THR A 111 -8.06 -16.76 10.84
C THR A 111 -8.23 -17.18 9.38
N ARG A 112 -9.43 -17.63 8.98
CA ARG A 112 -9.72 -18.03 7.60
C ARG A 112 -9.58 -16.88 6.60
N ASN A 113 -9.95 -15.66 7.01
CA ASN A 113 -9.84 -14.48 6.16
C ASN A 113 -8.36 -14.12 5.96
N MET A 114 -7.58 -14.15 7.04
CA MET A 114 -6.12 -13.97 6.97
C MET A 114 -5.46 -15.02 6.06
N VAL A 115 -5.78 -16.30 6.22
CA VAL A 115 -5.22 -17.38 5.38
C VAL A 115 -5.57 -17.18 3.90
N THR A 116 -6.80 -16.74 3.61
CA THR A 116 -7.24 -16.46 2.24
C THR A 116 -6.40 -15.32 1.64
N ALA A 117 -6.17 -14.24 2.38
CA ALA A 117 -5.31 -13.16 1.92
C ALA A 117 -3.86 -13.61 1.71
N ALA A 118 -3.31 -14.33 2.70
CA ALA A 118 -1.94 -14.87 2.65
C ALA A 118 -1.71 -15.76 1.42
N SER A 119 -2.72 -16.53 1.00
CA SER A 119 -2.62 -17.41 -0.18
C SER A 119 -2.38 -16.68 -1.51
N SER A 120 -2.65 -15.36 -1.53
CA SER A 120 -2.52 -14.51 -2.73
C SER A 120 -1.41 -13.47 -2.63
N ALA A 121 -0.68 -13.44 -1.52
CA ALA A 121 0.36 -12.46 -1.22
C ALA A 121 1.75 -12.94 -1.66
N ASP A 122 2.61 -12.00 -2.05
CA ASP A 122 4.02 -12.25 -2.34
C ASP A 122 4.87 -12.30 -1.06
N ALA A 123 4.43 -11.61 0.01
CA ALA A 123 5.10 -11.56 1.30
C ALA A 123 4.11 -11.34 2.46
N ALA A 124 4.54 -11.68 3.68
CA ALA A 124 3.81 -11.39 4.92
C ALA A 124 4.71 -10.60 5.88
N VAL A 125 4.13 -9.59 6.53
CA VAL A 125 4.76 -8.79 7.58
C VAL A 125 4.09 -9.18 8.90
N VAL A 126 4.84 -9.89 9.75
CA VAL A 126 4.36 -10.29 11.08
C VAL A 126 4.69 -9.18 12.07
N LEU A 127 3.67 -8.62 12.70
CA LEU A 127 3.82 -7.68 13.80
C LEU A 127 3.70 -8.45 15.11
N VAL A 128 4.51 -8.06 16.09
CA VAL A 128 4.54 -8.63 17.44
C VAL A 128 4.77 -7.46 18.39
N ASP A 129 3.85 -7.25 19.33
CA ASP A 129 4.04 -6.25 20.39
C ASP A 129 5.18 -6.65 21.36
N ALA A 130 5.85 -5.67 21.97
CA ALA A 130 7.13 -5.82 22.67
C ALA A 130 7.04 -5.86 24.20
#